data_AF-A0A4Z0RAI4-F1
#
_entry.id   AF-A0A4Z0RAI4-F1
#
_cell.length_a   1.000
_cell.length_b   1.000
_cell.length_c   1.000
_cell.angle_alpha   90.00
_cell.angle_beta   90.00
_cell.angle_gamma   90.00
#
_symmetry.space_group_name_H-M   'P 1'
#
loop_
_entity.id
_entity.type
_entity.pdbx_description
1 polymer ?
#
loop_
_entity_poly.entity_id
_entity_poly.type
_entity_poly.pdbx_seq_one_letter_code
_entity_poly.pdbx_strand_id
1 'polypeptide(L)'
;MYNRVIGLVAFILCIFVAILGSGIFLIGLMEPGSVENPWIPFVFAIMFAFFGFKAKRELKVQKQQKQLKEERGIIVDSSLIHVEGLPIAEKTSCYVYVTANSLVVEGGGITFNLDLDQIRAAEVKTDVEIANIVYSSAAQGIVGELISGQTGLAIGLRVRSKEKRSYTYYLIINYIDSSGKIASLLLEGGNVSDTAFKISRAIQPLIVNNFGTTVQL
;
A
#
# COMPACT_ATOMS: atom_id res chain seq x y z
N MET A 1 4.29 -7.30 -14.42
CA MET A 1 4.28 -8.40 -15.40
C MET A 1 5.16 -9.57 -14.96
N TYR A 2 6.38 -9.32 -14.47
CA TYR A 2 7.34 -10.31 -13.97
C TYR A 2 6.79 -11.30 -12.91
N ASN A 3 6.06 -10.81 -11.90
CA ASN A 3 5.51 -11.69 -10.83
C ASN A 3 4.44 -12.68 -11.33
N ARG A 4 3.73 -12.36 -12.43
CA ARG A 4 2.76 -13.30 -13.03
C ARG A 4 3.44 -14.44 -13.78
N VAL A 5 4.59 -14.16 -14.40
CA VAL A 5 5.39 -15.16 -15.12
C VAL A 5 6.05 -16.13 -14.15
N ILE A 6 6.62 -15.63 -13.04
CA ILE A 6 7.22 -16.48 -12.00
C ILE A 6 6.18 -17.42 -11.38
N GLY A 7 4.98 -16.93 -11.08
CA GLY A 7 3.89 -17.75 -10.53
C GLY A 7 3.48 -18.87 -11.50
N LEU A 8 3.43 -18.58 -12.80
CA LEU A 8 3.07 -19.55 -13.83
C LEU A 8 4.16 -20.62 -14.03
N VAL A 9 5.44 -20.22 -14.00
CA VAL A 9 6.57 -21.15 -14.07
C VAL A 9 6.62 -22.07 -12.84
N ALA A 10 6.42 -21.52 -11.63
CA ALA A 10 6.38 -22.32 -10.40
C ALA A 10 5.21 -23.32 -10.40
N PHE A 11 4.06 -22.94 -10.96
CA PHE A 11 2.90 -23.81 -11.09
C PHE A 11 3.16 -24.98 -12.05
N ILE A 12 3.76 -24.71 -13.22
CA ILE A 12 4.15 -25.75 -14.19
C ILE A 12 5.17 -26.71 -13.59
N LEU A 13 6.17 -26.20 -12.86
CA LEU A 13 7.18 -27.02 -12.18
C LEU A 13 6.55 -27.96 -11.15
N CYS A 14 5.57 -27.48 -10.37
CA CYS A 14 4.86 -28.31 -9.39
C CYS A 14 4.05 -29.43 -10.05
N ILE A 15 3.41 -29.17 -11.19
CA ILE A 15 2.69 -30.19 -11.96
C ILE A 15 3.67 -31.25 -12.48
N PHE A 16 4.82 -30.84 -12.99
CA PHE A 16 5.83 -31.76 -13.52
C PHE A 16 6.37 -32.69 -12.42
N VAL A 17 6.68 -32.14 -11.24
CA VAL A 17 7.12 -32.93 -10.08
C VAL A 17 6.01 -33.87 -9.59
N ALA A 18 4.74 -33.45 -9.62
CA ALA A 18 3.61 -34.30 -9.26
C ALA A 18 3.45 -35.49 -10.22
N ILE A 19 3.60 -35.26 -11.54
CA ILE A 19 3.53 -36.30 -12.56
C ILE A 19 4.66 -37.31 -12.37
N LEU A 20 5.90 -36.84 -12.20
CA LEU A 20 7.06 -37.71 -11.97
C LEU A 20 6.92 -38.51 -10.67
N GLY A 21 6.49 -37.87 -9.58
CA GLY A 21 6.23 -38.54 -8.31
C GLY A 21 5.13 -39.59 -8.39
N SER A 22 4.06 -39.32 -9.14
CA SER A 22 2.97 -40.28 -9.37
C SER A 22 3.39 -41.47 -10.24
N GLY A 23 4.29 -41.26 -11.21
CA GLY A 23 4.85 -42.34 -12.02
C GLY A 23 5.71 -43.31 -11.20
N ILE A 24 6.57 -42.77 -10.32
CA ILE A 24 7.36 -43.56 -9.38
C ILE A 24 6.45 -44.35 -8.41
N PHE A 25 5.34 -43.73 -7.98
CA PHE A 25 4.34 -44.40 -7.14
C PHE A 25 3.64 -45.56 -7.86
N LEU A 26 3.28 -45.40 -9.14
CA LEU A 26 2.65 -46.47 -9.94
C LEU A 26 3.60 -47.63 -10.24
N ILE A 27 4.88 -47.34 -10.50
CA ILE A 27 5.91 -48.38 -10.71
C ILE A 27 6.09 -49.22 -9.43
N GLY A 28 6.10 -48.57 -8.26
CA GLY A 28 6.16 -49.27 -6.96
C GLY A 28 4.94 -50.14 -6.64
N LEU A 29 3.79 -49.90 -7.29
CA LEU A 29 2.59 -50.75 -7.17
C LEU A 29 2.63 -52.00 -8.06
N MET A 30 3.29 -51.92 -9.23
CA MET A 30 3.37 -53.04 -10.18
C MET A 30 4.45 -54.07 -9.82
N GLU A 31 5.54 -53.65 -9.17
CA GLU A 31 6.61 -54.54 -8.70
C GLU A 31 6.91 -54.33 -7.21
N PRO A 32 6.23 -55.08 -6.31
CA PRO A 32 6.46 -54.99 -4.88
C PRO A 32 7.85 -55.57 -4.54
N GLY A 33 8.88 -54.71 -4.56
CA GLY A 33 10.26 -55.09 -4.19
C GLY A 33 11.37 -54.21 -4.77
N SER A 34 11.08 -53.36 -5.77
CA SER A 34 12.08 -52.52 -6.45
C SER A 34 12.32 -51.14 -5.80
N VAL A 35 11.46 -50.74 -4.87
CA VAL A 35 11.58 -49.46 -4.15
C VAL A 35 12.24 -49.68 -2.78
N GLU A 36 13.52 -49.32 -2.68
CA GLU A 36 14.32 -49.43 -1.44
C GLU A 36 13.73 -48.64 -0.25
N ASN A 37 12.82 -47.68 -0.52
CA ASN A 37 12.26 -46.78 0.49
C ASN A 37 10.74 -46.53 0.31
N PRO A 38 9.88 -47.41 0.84
CA PRO A 38 8.42 -47.33 0.66
C PRO A 38 7.74 -46.12 1.33
N TRP A 39 8.47 -45.37 2.17
CA TRP A 39 7.98 -44.21 2.90
C TRP A 39 8.01 -42.90 2.09
N ILE A 40 8.83 -42.82 1.02
CA ILE A 40 8.96 -41.65 0.15
C ILE A 40 7.61 -41.15 -0.41
N PRO A 41 6.73 -41.99 -0.99
CA PRO A 41 5.46 -41.52 -1.54
C PRO A 41 4.50 -40.98 -0.47
N PHE A 42 4.54 -41.51 0.75
CA PHE A 42 3.72 -41.00 1.86
C PHE A 42 4.16 -39.59 2.27
N VAL A 43 5.47 -39.32 2.32
CA VAL A 43 6.01 -37.98 2.62
C VAL A 43 5.61 -36.97 1.54
N PHE A 44 5.68 -37.35 0.26
CA PHE A 44 5.25 -36.50 -0.84
C PHE A 44 3.74 -36.21 -0.79
N ALA A 45 2.90 -37.22 -0.52
CA ALA A 45 1.45 -37.04 -0.40
C ALA A 45 1.07 -36.04 0.72
N ILE A 46 1.74 -36.14 1.87
CA ILE A 46 1.55 -35.20 3.00
C ILE A 46 1.98 -33.79 2.61
N MET A 47 3.13 -33.63 1.95
CA MET A 47 3.61 -32.33 1.49
C MET A 47 2.63 -31.66 0.50
N PHE A 48 2.10 -32.42 -0.46
CA PHE A 48 1.10 -31.93 -1.42
C PHE A 48 -0.22 -31.53 -0.75
N ALA A 49 -0.67 -32.28 0.26
CA ALA A 49 -1.88 -31.94 1.03
C ALA A 49 -1.71 -30.60 1.77
N PHE A 50 -0.55 -30.36 2.40
CA PHE A 50 -0.23 -29.10 3.07
C PHE A 50 -0.17 -27.91 2.11
N PHE A 51 0.48 -28.07 0.96
CA PHE A 51 0.55 -27.04 -0.08
C PHE A 51 -0.82 -26.71 -0.67
N GLY A 52 -1.63 -27.73 -0.97
CA GLY A 52 -3.00 -27.56 -1.46
C GLY A 52 -3.91 -26.84 -0.45
N PHE A 53 -3.73 -27.11 0.84
CA PHE A 53 -4.48 -26.42 1.91
C PHE A 53 -4.11 -24.93 2.00
N LYS A 54 -2.81 -24.59 1.92
CA LYS A 54 -2.37 -23.19 1.89
C LYS A 54 -2.88 -22.43 0.65
N ALA A 55 -2.77 -23.03 -0.53
CA ALA A 55 -3.23 -22.41 -1.78
C ALA A 55 -4.75 -22.13 -1.77
N LYS A 56 -5.57 -23.07 -1.28
CA LYS A 56 -7.02 -22.85 -1.13
C LYS A 56 -7.34 -21.73 -0.13
N ARG A 57 -6.58 -21.64 0.96
CA ARG A 57 -6.77 -20.61 1.99
C ARG A 57 -6.47 -19.22 1.44
N GLU A 58 -5.37 -19.05 0.72
CA GLU A 58 -4.98 -17.79 0.09
C GLU A 58 -6.01 -17.34 -0.96
N LEU A 59 -6.52 -18.25 -1.78
CA LEU A 59 -7.58 -17.96 -2.75
C LEU A 59 -8.88 -17.50 -2.06
N LYS A 60 -9.26 -18.11 -0.93
CA LYS A 60 -10.46 -17.71 -0.18
C LYS A 60 -10.29 -16.34 0.48
N VAL A 61 -9.13 -16.06 1.06
CA VAL A 61 -8.80 -14.75 1.65
C VAL A 61 -8.79 -13.67 0.57
N GLN A 62 -8.20 -13.92 -0.59
CA GLN A 62 -8.22 -12.97 -1.71
C GLN A 62 -9.64 -12.70 -2.22
N LYS A 63 -10.49 -13.74 -2.34
CA LYS A 63 -11.90 -13.57 -2.72
C LYS A 63 -12.68 -12.77 -1.69
N GLN A 64 -12.52 -13.06 -0.40
CA GLN A 64 -13.17 -12.31 0.68
C GLN A 64 -12.71 -10.85 0.70
N GLN A 65 -11.41 -10.58 0.52
CA GLN A 65 -10.91 -9.20 0.40
C GLN A 65 -11.49 -8.48 -0.82
N LYS A 66 -11.63 -9.16 -1.96
CA LYS A 66 -12.25 -8.56 -3.15
C LYS A 66 -13.73 -8.26 -2.92
N GLN A 67 -14.46 -9.17 -2.29
CA GLN A 67 -15.86 -8.98 -1.92
C GLN A 67 -16.03 -7.82 -0.93
N LEU A 68 -15.20 -7.75 0.11
CA LEU A 68 -15.22 -6.64 1.07
C LEU A 68 -14.89 -5.29 0.40
N LYS A 69 -13.98 -5.26 -0.58
CA LYS A 69 -13.68 -4.05 -1.36
C LYS A 69 -14.88 -3.62 -2.21
N GLU A 70 -15.55 -4.58 -2.85
CA GLU A 70 -16.76 -4.33 -3.65
C GLU A 70 -17.93 -3.87 -2.78
N GLU A 71 -18.17 -4.51 -1.63
CA GLU A 71 -19.20 -4.14 -0.65
C GLU A 71 -18.99 -2.75 -0.06
N ARG A 72 -17.73 -2.38 0.23
CA ARG A 72 -17.37 -1.04 0.73
C ARG A 72 -17.28 0.02 -0.37
N GLY A 73 -17.45 -0.34 -1.64
CA GLY A 73 -17.34 0.60 -2.77
C GLY A 73 -15.94 1.21 -2.91
N ILE A 74 -14.90 0.46 -2.56
CA ILE A 74 -13.51 0.94 -2.60
C ILE A 74 -13.03 1.01 -4.05
N ILE A 75 -12.69 2.21 -4.50
CA ILE A 75 -12.10 2.47 -5.82
C ILE A 75 -10.62 2.13 -5.79
N VAL A 76 -9.93 2.64 -4.76
CA VAL A 76 -8.49 2.46 -4.59
C VAL A 76 -8.14 2.39 -3.11
N ASP A 77 -7.17 1.55 -2.79
CA ASP A 77 -6.59 1.45 -1.45
C ASP A 77 -5.06 1.44 -1.48
N SER A 78 -4.46 1.89 -0.38
CA SER A 78 -3.01 1.90 -0.14
C SER A 78 -2.70 1.90 1.37
N SER A 79 -1.53 1.40 1.75
CA SER A 79 -1.03 1.47 3.12
C SER A 79 0.03 2.57 3.19
N LEU A 80 -0.18 3.57 4.04
CA LEU A 80 0.70 4.73 4.19
C LEU A 80 1.01 4.93 5.67
N ILE A 81 2.14 5.56 6.00
CA ILE A 81 2.52 5.83 7.39
C ILE A 81 2.06 7.23 7.79
N HIS A 82 1.35 7.36 8.90
CA HIS A 82 0.95 8.65 9.44
C HIS A 82 2.17 9.47 9.86
N VAL A 83 2.25 10.71 9.37
CA VAL A 83 3.29 11.66 9.77
C VAL A 83 2.68 12.78 10.60
N GLU A 84 1.64 13.44 10.10
CA GLU A 84 1.03 14.60 10.77
C GLU A 84 -0.42 14.81 10.33
N GLY A 85 -1.22 15.45 11.19
CA GLY A 85 -2.55 15.97 10.87
C GLY A 85 -3.64 15.43 11.78
N LEU A 86 -4.21 14.28 11.41
CA LEU A 86 -5.30 13.65 12.16
C LEU A 86 -4.81 13.22 13.56
N PRO A 87 -5.71 13.05 14.55
CA PRO A 87 -5.37 12.57 15.89
C PRO A 87 -5.08 11.06 15.89
N ILE A 88 -4.13 10.65 15.05
CA ILE A 88 -3.53 9.33 14.94
C ILE A 88 -2.09 9.48 15.44
N ALA A 89 -1.58 8.50 16.17
CA ALA A 89 -0.17 8.54 16.59
C ALA A 89 0.78 8.61 15.37
N GLU A 90 1.82 9.43 15.45
CA GLU A 90 2.87 9.49 14.42
C GLU A 90 3.49 8.10 14.19
N LYS A 91 3.96 7.86 12.96
CA LYS A 91 4.58 6.60 12.51
C LYS A 91 3.65 5.39 12.56
N THR A 92 2.35 5.61 12.67
CA THR A 92 1.35 4.53 12.63
C THR A 92 1.05 4.14 11.19
N SER A 93 1.02 2.83 10.91
CA SER A 93 0.57 2.31 9.63
C SER A 93 -0.94 2.54 9.47
N CYS A 94 -1.31 3.31 8.45
CA CYS A 94 -2.68 3.64 8.12
C CYS A 94 -3.11 2.95 6.84
N TYR A 95 -4.29 2.35 6.86
CA TYR A 95 -4.97 1.86 5.66
C TYR A 95 -5.84 2.98 5.11
N VAL A 96 -5.50 3.44 3.90
CA VAL A 96 -6.14 4.58 3.25
C VAL A 96 -6.85 4.11 2.00
N TYR A 97 -8.11 4.46 1.86
CA TYR A 97 -8.90 4.08 0.70
C TYR A 97 -9.90 5.14 0.29
N VAL A 98 -10.17 5.18 -1.01
CA VAL A 98 -11.09 6.13 -1.64
C VAL A 98 -12.35 5.39 -2.02
N THR A 99 -13.49 5.95 -1.65
CA THR A 99 -14.82 5.52 -2.08
C THR A 99 -15.38 6.52 -3.10
N ALA A 100 -16.59 6.28 -3.60
CA ALA A 100 -17.25 7.22 -4.52
C ALA A 100 -17.48 8.62 -3.90
N ASN A 101 -17.61 8.72 -2.58
CA ASN A 101 -18.05 9.94 -1.89
C ASN A 101 -17.02 10.48 -0.90
N SER A 102 -16.03 9.68 -0.50
CA SER A 102 -15.13 10.04 0.60
C SER A 102 -13.76 9.37 0.51
N LEU A 103 -12.80 9.94 1.23
CA LEU A 103 -11.51 9.36 1.57
C LEU A 103 -11.54 8.86 3.01
N VAL A 104 -11.23 7.58 3.23
CA VAL A 104 -11.17 6.98 4.56
C VAL A 104 -9.73 6.66 4.94
N VAL A 105 -9.38 6.98 6.19
CA VAL A 105 -8.08 6.73 6.81
C VAL A 105 -8.30 5.93 8.09
N GLU A 106 -7.87 4.67 8.10
CA GLU A 106 -7.94 3.77 9.25
C GLU A 106 -6.55 3.58 9.86
N GLY A 107 -6.35 3.98 11.11
CA GLY A 107 -5.04 3.88 11.77
C GLY A 107 -5.15 4.01 13.28
N GLY A 108 -4.33 3.26 14.02
CA GLY A 108 -4.28 3.36 15.49
C GLY A 108 -5.59 3.01 16.20
N GLY A 109 -6.46 2.20 15.58
CA GLY A 109 -7.78 1.86 16.11
C GLY A 109 -8.87 2.90 15.87
N ILE A 110 -8.57 3.97 15.12
CA ILE A 110 -9.49 5.04 14.78
C ILE A 110 -9.72 5.06 13.26
N THR A 111 -10.94 5.41 12.85
CA THR A 111 -11.32 5.58 11.45
C THR A 111 -11.75 7.02 11.23
N PHE A 112 -11.08 7.71 10.32
CA PHE A 112 -11.46 9.05 9.87
C PHE A 112 -12.04 8.96 8.47
N ASN A 113 -13.19 9.59 8.28
CA ASN A 113 -13.85 9.70 6.99
C ASN A 113 -13.85 11.18 6.58
N LEU A 114 -13.24 11.50 5.45
CA LEU A 114 -13.20 12.83 4.87
C LEU A 114 -14.07 12.81 3.62
N ASP A 115 -15.18 13.53 3.66
CA ASP A 115 -16.04 13.64 2.49
C ASP A 115 -15.32 14.43 1.38
N LEU A 116 -15.56 14.07 0.11
CA LEU A 116 -14.83 14.65 -1.02
C LEU A 116 -15.03 16.17 -1.15
N ASP A 117 -16.12 16.71 -0.62
CA ASP A 117 -16.43 18.14 -0.57
C ASP A 117 -15.60 18.91 0.47
N GLN A 118 -15.11 18.22 1.50
CA GLN A 118 -14.18 18.73 2.51
C GLN A 118 -12.76 18.81 1.95
N ILE A 119 -12.38 17.92 1.02
CA ILE A 119 -11.05 17.88 0.43
C ILE A 119 -10.87 19.07 -0.52
N ARG A 120 -9.80 19.84 -0.32
CA ARG A 120 -9.42 21.00 -1.13
C ARG A 120 -8.30 20.70 -2.09
N ALA A 121 -7.36 19.86 -1.69
CA ALA A 121 -6.27 19.42 -2.54
C ALA A 121 -5.74 18.06 -2.10
N ALA A 122 -5.26 17.28 -3.06
CA ALA A 122 -4.53 16.03 -2.82
C ALA A 122 -3.32 15.97 -3.76
N GLU A 123 -2.13 16.07 -3.21
CA GLU A 123 -0.87 16.10 -3.97
C GLU A 123 0.14 15.11 -3.40
N VAL A 124 1.04 14.64 -4.27
CA VAL A 124 2.19 13.85 -3.86
C VAL A 124 3.44 14.70 -4.04
N LYS A 125 4.23 14.81 -2.98
CA LYS A 125 5.54 15.46 -3.00
C LYS A 125 6.62 14.51 -2.51
N THR A 126 7.84 14.72 -2.97
CA THR A 126 9.01 14.03 -2.45
C THR A 126 9.57 14.74 -1.23
N ASP A 127 10.34 14.01 -0.42
CA ASP A 127 11.17 14.60 0.64
C ASP A 127 12.04 15.76 0.13
N VAL A 128 12.61 15.63 -1.07
CA VAL A 128 13.43 16.69 -1.69
C VAL A 128 12.59 17.92 -2.03
N GLU A 129 11.39 17.75 -2.59
CA GLU A 129 10.49 18.87 -2.88
C GLU A 129 10.01 19.56 -1.59
N ILE A 130 9.62 18.79 -0.58
CA ILE A 130 9.24 19.32 0.74
C ILE A 130 10.42 20.10 1.35
N ALA A 131 11.63 19.54 1.30
CA ALA A 131 12.83 20.21 1.79
C ALA A 131 13.10 21.52 1.05
N ASN A 132 13.02 21.52 -0.28
CA ASN A 132 13.21 22.71 -1.10
C ASN A 132 12.17 23.78 -0.79
N ILE A 133 10.91 23.40 -0.58
CA ILE A 133 9.84 24.31 -0.17
C ILE A 133 10.16 24.90 1.20
N VAL A 134 10.54 24.08 2.20
CA VAL A 134 10.90 24.58 3.54
C VAL A 134 12.08 25.56 3.49
N TYR A 135 13.15 25.24 2.74
CA TYR A 135 14.32 26.10 2.63
C TYR A 135 14.05 27.40 1.85
N SER A 136 13.24 27.35 0.79
CA SER A 136 12.88 28.53 -0.01
C SER A 136 11.81 29.40 0.66
N SER A 137 10.88 28.79 1.39
CA SER A 137 9.78 29.47 2.09
C SER A 137 10.23 30.16 3.36
N ALA A 138 11.20 29.58 4.09
CA ALA A 138 11.89 30.28 5.16
C ALA A 138 12.60 31.57 4.67
N ALA A 139 12.97 31.63 3.37
CA ALA A 139 13.56 32.80 2.76
C ALA A 139 12.53 33.80 2.17
N GLN A 140 11.27 33.40 1.98
CA GLN A 140 10.21 34.23 1.37
C GLN A 140 9.02 34.53 2.30
N GLY A 141 8.96 33.96 3.51
CA GLY A 141 7.91 34.24 4.49
C GLY A 141 6.55 33.60 4.17
N ILE A 142 6.49 32.70 3.19
CA ILE A 142 5.29 31.98 2.76
C ILE A 142 5.35 30.58 3.36
N VAL A 143 5.20 30.47 4.68
CA VAL A 143 4.97 29.15 5.31
C VAL A 143 3.47 29.01 5.42
N GLY A 144 2.87 28.26 4.50
CA GLY A 144 1.52 27.79 4.65
C GLY A 144 1.39 26.96 5.93
N GLU A 145 0.28 27.15 6.62
CA GLU A 145 -0.05 26.57 7.93
C GLU A 145 -0.09 25.03 7.99
N LEU A 146 0.23 24.33 6.89
CA LEU A 146 -0.26 22.99 6.61
C LEU A 146 0.76 21.88 6.86
N ILE A 147 2.07 22.13 6.72
CA ILE A 147 3.11 21.23 7.22
C ILE A 147 3.79 21.96 8.36
N SER A 148 3.67 21.46 9.59
CA SER A 148 4.33 22.12 10.72
C SER A 148 5.82 22.30 10.42
N GLY A 149 6.34 23.49 10.73
CA GLY A 149 7.76 23.81 10.50
C GLY A 149 8.70 22.78 11.13
N GLN A 150 8.28 22.07 12.18
CA GLN A 150 9.05 21.00 12.82
C GLN A 150 9.10 19.73 11.96
N THR A 151 7.96 19.24 11.47
CA THR A 151 7.91 18.06 10.59
C THR A 151 8.58 18.32 9.25
N GLY A 152 8.31 19.48 8.64
CA GLY A 152 8.95 19.90 7.40
C GLY A 152 10.47 19.99 7.55
N LEU A 153 10.96 20.57 8.65
CA LEU A 153 12.39 20.62 8.97
C LEU A 153 12.97 19.23 9.20
N ALA A 154 12.26 18.34 9.89
CA ALA A 154 12.71 16.97 10.12
C ALA A 154 12.86 16.18 8.81
N ILE A 155 11.90 16.34 7.87
CA ILE A 155 11.98 15.77 6.52
C ILE A 155 13.17 16.37 5.77
N GLY A 156 13.35 17.70 5.83
CA GLY A 156 14.46 18.41 5.18
C GLY A 156 15.85 18.01 5.70
N LEU A 157 15.98 17.77 7.00
CA LEU A 157 17.21 17.26 7.63
C LEU A 157 17.53 15.84 7.13
N ARG A 158 16.51 14.97 7.01
CA ARG A 158 16.69 13.61 6.49
C ARG A 158 17.21 13.62 5.06
N VAL A 159 16.72 14.51 4.19
CA VAL A 159 17.23 14.64 2.81
C VAL A 159 18.72 14.98 2.80
N ARG A 160 19.14 15.93 3.63
CA ARG A 160 20.53 16.40 3.69
C ARG A 160 21.50 15.31 4.15
N SER A 161 21.02 14.36 4.95
CA SER A 161 21.81 13.23 5.46
C SER A 161 21.94 12.04 4.50
N LYS A 162 21.21 12.01 3.37
CA LYS A 162 21.24 10.88 2.43
C LYS A 162 22.49 10.93 1.52
N GLU A 163 23.36 9.92 1.62
CA GLU A 163 24.51 9.76 0.70
C GLU A 163 24.10 9.26 -0.71
N LYS A 164 22.95 8.57 -0.84
CA LYS A 164 22.40 8.06 -2.11
C LYS A 164 21.06 8.72 -2.43
N ARG A 165 20.85 9.08 -3.72
CA ARG A 165 19.58 9.62 -4.23
C ARG A 165 18.46 8.58 -4.13
N SER A 166 17.72 8.60 -3.03
CA SER A 166 16.48 7.86 -2.83
C SER A 166 15.39 8.85 -2.46
N TYR A 167 14.27 8.80 -3.18
CA TYR A 167 13.12 9.65 -2.93
C TYR A 167 12.16 8.96 -1.98
N THR A 168 11.68 9.70 -1.00
CA THR A 168 10.54 9.28 -0.19
C THR A 168 9.33 10.09 -0.62
N TYR A 169 8.23 9.42 -0.94
CA TYR A 169 7.01 10.07 -1.41
C TYR A 169 6.04 10.28 -0.26
N TYR A 170 5.44 11.47 -0.21
CA TYR A 170 4.43 11.84 0.78
C TYR A 170 3.16 12.25 0.06
N LEU A 171 2.03 11.74 0.54
CA LEU A 171 0.70 12.21 0.17
C LEU A 171 0.31 13.33 1.14
N ILE A 172 -0.02 14.48 0.59
CA ILE A 172 -0.49 15.67 1.29
C ILE A 172 -1.94 15.90 0.89
N ILE A 173 -2.83 15.92 1.88
CA ILE A 173 -4.25 16.18 1.68
C ILE A 173 -4.65 17.40 2.49
N ASN A 174 -5.09 18.44 1.81
CA ASN A 174 -5.69 19.61 2.45
C ASN A 174 -7.20 19.41 2.51
N TYR A 175 -7.79 19.60 3.69
CA TYR A 175 -9.22 19.45 3.89
C TYR A 175 -9.75 20.51 4.85
N ILE A 176 -11.06 20.72 4.85
CA ILE A 176 -11.74 21.54 5.85
C ILE A 176 -12.11 20.66 7.03
N ASP A 177 -11.61 21.01 8.21
CA ASP A 177 -11.92 20.31 9.46
C ASP A 177 -13.33 20.64 9.98
N SER A 178 -13.73 19.97 11.08
CA SER A 178 -15.02 20.23 11.72
C SER A 178 -15.22 21.68 12.22
N SER A 179 -14.14 22.46 12.36
CA SER A 179 -14.18 23.86 12.77
C SER A 179 -14.30 24.84 11.59
N GLY A 180 -14.32 24.33 10.35
CA GLY A 180 -14.35 25.14 9.13
C GLY A 180 -12.97 25.69 8.73
N LYS A 181 -11.88 25.24 9.36
CA LYS A 181 -10.51 25.67 9.06
C LYS A 181 -9.83 24.69 8.12
N ILE A 182 -8.86 25.20 7.35
CA ILE A 182 -8.04 24.35 6.49
C ILE A 182 -7.04 23.61 7.38
N ALA A 183 -7.06 22.28 7.29
CA ALA A 183 -6.11 21.38 7.93
C ALA A 183 -5.41 20.51 6.88
N SER A 184 -4.26 19.96 7.25
CA SER A 184 -3.47 19.08 6.38
C SER A 184 -3.31 17.71 7.00
N LEU A 185 -3.31 16.70 6.14
CA LEU A 185 -2.96 15.33 6.48
C LEU A 185 -1.73 14.94 5.66
N LEU A 186 -0.67 14.56 6.36
CA LEU A 186 0.60 14.13 5.77
C LEU A 186 0.83 12.64 6.02
N LEU A 187 0.99 11.89 4.93
CA LEU A 187 1.18 10.46 4.95
C LEU A 187 2.40 10.06 4.11
N GLU A 188 3.28 9.22 4.65
CA GLU A 188 4.47 8.72 3.98
C GLU A 188 4.18 7.41 3.23
N GLY A 189 4.42 7.38 1.91
CA GLY A 189 4.27 6.21 1.04
C GLY A 189 5.56 5.40 0.84
N GLY A 190 6.65 5.81 1.45
CA GLY A 190 7.96 5.17 1.34
C GLY A 190 8.69 5.52 0.04
N ASN A 191 9.54 4.61 -0.42
CA ASN A 191 10.38 4.79 -1.61
C ASN A 191 9.72 4.37 -2.93
N VAL A 192 8.50 3.83 -2.86
CA VAL A 192 7.72 3.42 -4.03
C VAL A 192 6.72 4.53 -4.33
N SER A 193 6.81 5.14 -5.52
CA SER A 193 5.92 6.23 -5.93
C SER A 193 4.45 5.76 -5.98
N ASP A 194 4.21 4.54 -6.44
CA ASP A 194 2.88 4.04 -6.75
C ASP A 194 1.92 4.12 -5.55
N THR A 195 2.37 3.88 -4.32
CA THR A 195 1.51 3.84 -3.12
C THR A 195 0.77 5.15 -2.86
N ALA A 196 1.47 6.29 -2.93
CA ALA A 196 0.91 7.62 -2.71
C ALA A 196 0.18 8.14 -3.96
N PHE A 197 0.76 7.93 -5.14
CA PHE A 197 0.17 8.38 -6.41
C PHE A 197 -1.14 7.68 -6.75
N LYS A 198 -1.31 6.41 -6.35
CA LYS A 198 -2.55 5.66 -6.58
C LYS A 198 -3.76 6.34 -5.92
N ILE A 199 -3.57 6.85 -4.70
CA ILE A 199 -4.61 7.58 -3.95
C ILE A 199 -4.84 8.97 -4.57
N SER A 200 -3.79 9.77 -4.76
CA SER A 200 -3.97 11.13 -5.30
C SER A 200 -4.63 11.14 -6.67
N ARG A 201 -4.23 10.24 -7.59
CA ARG A 201 -4.83 10.13 -8.93
C ARG A 201 -6.30 9.74 -8.92
N ALA A 202 -6.74 9.00 -7.90
CA ALA A 202 -8.16 8.64 -7.78
C ALA A 202 -8.99 9.78 -7.20
N ILE A 203 -8.44 10.53 -6.25
CA ILE A 203 -9.15 11.63 -5.58
C ILE A 203 -9.20 12.89 -6.45
N GLN A 204 -8.10 13.24 -7.13
CA GLN A 204 -7.99 14.47 -7.93
C GLN A 204 -9.16 14.71 -8.91
N PRO A 205 -9.61 13.74 -9.72
CA PRO A 205 -10.76 13.95 -10.61
C PRO A 205 -12.11 14.01 -9.88
N LEU A 206 -12.17 13.57 -8.62
CA LEU A 206 -13.39 13.51 -7.81
C LEU A 206 -13.57 14.75 -6.93
N ILE A 207 -12.50 15.51 -6.66
CA ILE A 207 -12.59 16.81 -6.00
C ILE A 207 -13.30 17.76 -6.96
N VAL A 208 -14.43 18.33 -6.51
CA VAL A 208 -15.17 19.34 -7.28
C VAL A 208 -14.25 20.55 -7.49
N ASN A 209 -14.00 20.89 -8.76
CA ASN A 209 -13.19 22.04 -9.19
C ASN A 209 -13.62 23.34 -8.49
N ASN A 210 -13.01 23.66 -7.35
CA ASN A 210 -12.85 25.03 -6.90
C ASN A 210 -11.48 25.49 -7.38
N PHE A 211 -11.41 25.88 -8.65
CA PHE A 211 -10.31 26.68 -9.17
C PHE A 211 -10.19 27.94 -8.30
N GLY A 212 -9.06 28.11 -7.62
CA GLY A 212 -8.80 29.37 -6.92
C GLY A 212 -7.68 29.37 -5.88
N THR A 213 -7.29 28.22 -5.34
CA THR A 213 -6.18 28.16 -4.39
C THR A 213 -5.23 27.08 -4.83
N THR A 214 -4.18 27.51 -5.55
CA THR A 214 -2.91 26.79 -5.60
C THR A 214 -2.60 26.29 -4.19
N VAL A 215 -2.17 25.04 -4.07
CA VAL A 215 -1.66 24.49 -2.82
C VAL A 215 -0.76 25.52 -2.16
N GLN A 216 -1.25 26.12 -1.09
CA GLN A 216 -0.47 27.00 -0.24
C GLN A 216 0.18 26.10 0.79
N LEU A 217 1.41 25.69 0.48
CA LEU A 217 2.33 25.11 1.46
C LEU A 217 3.09 26.20 2.17
#